data_AF-A0A6V7I482-F1
#
_entry.id   AF-A0A6V7I482-F1
#
_cell.length_a   1.000
_cell.length_b   1.000
_cell.length_c   1.000
_cell.angle_alpha   90.00
_cell.angle_beta   90.00
_cell.angle_gamma   90.00
#
_symmetry.space_group_name_H-M   'P 1'
#
loop_
_entity.id
_entity.type
_entity.pdbx_description
1 polymer ?
#
loop_
_entity_poly.entity_id
_entity_poly.type
_entity_poly.pdbx_seq_one_letter_code
_entity_poly.pdbx_strand_id
1 'polypeptide(L)'
;EPGMFIGMIKKGHAAREFNGYLDKEASKKKVIENVFKKGDKAFVTGDILVQDELGYFYFKDRTGDTYRWKGENVATAEVEGVVSNVAGHRDTTVYGVQ
;
A
#
# COMPACT_ATOMS: atom_id res chain seq x y z
N GLU A 1 16.49 5.18 8.14
CA GLU A 1 16.37 3.89 7.43
C GLU A 1 14.99 3.77 6.78
N PRO A 2 14.82 3.00 5.68
CA PRO A 2 13.51 2.75 5.08
C PRO A 2 12.60 1.94 6.00
N GLY A 3 11.32 2.29 6.06
CA GLY A 3 10.34 1.58 6.88
C GLY A 3 8.93 1.61 6.28
N MET A 4 8.16 0.57 6.58
CA MET A 4 6.74 0.49 6.23
C MET A 4 5.95 1.56 7.00
N PHE A 5 5.19 2.37 6.28
CA PHE A 5 4.29 3.33 6.90
C PHE A 5 3.03 2.62 7.40
N ILE A 6 2.71 2.84 8.68
CA ILE A 6 1.58 2.20 9.35
C ILE A 6 0.71 3.22 10.06
N GLY A 7 -0.60 3.00 10.02
CA GLY A 7 -1.58 3.82 10.74
C GLY A 7 -2.10 3.09 11.97
N MET A 8 -1.84 3.61 13.17
CA MET A 8 -2.38 2.99 14.40
C MET A 8 -3.90 3.03 14.41
N ILE A 9 -4.54 1.87 14.59
CA ILE A 9 -5.99 1.73 14.63
C ILE A 9 -6.46 2.06 16.05
N LYS A 10 -7.36 3.04 16.17
CA LYS A 10 -7.99 3.41 17.46
C LYS A 10 -9.51 3.43 17.30
N LYS A 11 -10.19 2.53 18.03
CA LYS A 11 -11.65 2.51 18.07
C LYS A 11 -12.20 3.82 18.65
N GLY A 12 -13.28 4.32 18.07
CA GLY A 12 -13.92 5.57 18.51
C GLY A 12 -13.21 6.86 18.09
N HIS A 13 -12.11 6.77 17.34
CA HIS A 13 -11.48 7.93 16.69
C HIS A 13 -11.78 7.90 15.19
N ALA A 14 -12.70 8.76 14.73
CA ALA A 14 -13.18 8.75 13.34
C ALA A 14 -12.08 8.71 12.26
N ALA A 15 -10.96 9.43 12.46
CA ALA A 15 -9.86 9.49 11.49
C ALA A 15 -8.88 8.30 11.56
N ARG A 16 -8.92 7.50 12.63
CA ARG A 16 -7.98 6.40 12.89
C ARG A 16 -8.69 5.06 13.11
N GLU A 17 -9.98 5.03 12.87
CA GLU A 17 -10.78 3.83 12.92
C GLU A 17 -10.72 3.15 11.56
N PHE A 18 -10.47 1.84 11.58
CA PHE A 18 -10.49 1.01 10.38
C PHE A 18 -11.58 -0.05 10.57
N ASN A 19 -12.68 0.12 9.84
CA ASN A 19 -13.84 -0.77 9.91
C ASN A 19 -13.70 -2.03 9.04
N GLY A 20 -12.58 -2.15 8.30
CA GLY A 20 -12.36 -3.22 7.35
C GLY A 20 -12.91 -2.93 5.96
N TYR A 21 -12.61 -3.84 5.05
CA TYR A 21 -13.20 -3.95 3.72
C TYR A 21 -14.41 -4.90 3.75
N LEU A 22 -15.16 -4.92 2.64
CA LEU A 22 -16.24 -5.88 2.44
C LEU A 22 -15.73 -7.34 2.54
N ASP A 23 -14.55 -7.62 1.97
CA ASP A 23 -13.86 -8.89 2.16
C ASP A 23 -13.12 -8.91 3.51
N LYS A 24 -13.53 -9.84 4.35
CA LYS A 24 -12.95 -10.05 5.68
C LYS A 24 -11.51 -10.58 5.60
N GLU A 25 -11.18 -11.39 4.60
CA GLU A 25 -9.83 -11.92 4.45
C GLU A 25 -8.86 -10.82 3.98
N ALA A 26 -9.27 -9.98 3.03
CA ALA A 26 -8.53 -8.77 2.68
C ALA A 26 -8.33 -7.83 3.88
N SER A 27 -9.35 -7.70 4.74
CA SER A 27 -9.26 -6.88 5.96
C SER A 27 -8.22 -7.41 6.94
N LYS A 28 -8.23 -8.72 7.21
CA LYS A 28 -7.24 -9.36 8.08
C LYS A 28 -5.82 -9.17 7.57
N LYS A 29 -5.59 -9.27 6.25
CA LYS A 29 -4.28 -9.07 5.64
C LYS A 29 -3.71 -7.66 5.83
N LYS A 30 -4.56 -6.64 6.00
CA LYS A 30 -4.14 -5.25 6.19
C LYS A 30 -3.98 -4.83 7.65
N VAL A 31 -4.33 -5.69 8.61
CA VAL A 31 -4.21 -5.39 10.04
C VAL A 31 -3.12 -6.25 10.65
N ILE A 32 -2.15 -5.59 11.28
CA ILE A 32 -1.13 -6.23 12.12
C ILE A 32 -1.41 -5.93 13.59
N GLU A 33 -1.05 -6.85 14.48
CA GLU A 33 -1.28 -6.74 15.92
C GLU A 33 0.03 -6.84 16.69
N ASN A 34 0.08 -6.27 17.90
CA ASN A 34 1.25 -6.29 18.79
C ASN A 34 2.50 -5.64 18.16
N VAL A 35 2.31 -4.51 17.48
CA VAL A 35 3.31 -3.75 16.74
C VAL A 35 4.31 -3.07 17.66
N PHE A 36 3.83 -2.28 18.62
CA PHE A 36 4.68 -1.61 19.63
C PHE A 36 4.41 -2.15 21.02
N LYS A 37 3.16 -2.52 21.32
CA LYS A 37 2.72 -3.05 22.61
C LYS A 37 1.70 -4.16 22.41
N LYS A 38 1.69 -5.15 23.29
CA LYS A 38 0.71 -6.24 23.23
C LYS A 38 -0.73 -5.68 23.22
N GLY A 39 -1.51 -6.09 22.23
CA GLY A 39 -2.90 -5.69 22.03
C GLY A 39 -3.12 -4.46 21.15
N ASP A 40 -2.07 -3.74 20.74
CA ASP A 40 -2.23 -2.68 19.73
C ASP A 40 -2.47 -3.27 18.34
N LYS A 41 -3.09 -2.46 17.47
CA LYS A 41 -3.32 -2.82 16.07
C LYS A 41 -2.93 -1.68 15.17
N ALA A 42 -2.36 -2.00 14.03
CA ALA A 42 -2.03 -1.02 13.00
C ALA A 42 -2.49 -1.49 11.63
N PHE A 43 -2.90 -0.52 10.82
CA PHE A 43 -3.20 -0.68 9.41
C PHE A 43 -1.91 -0.56 8.61
N VAL A 44 -1.65 -1.55 7.76
CA VAL A 44 -0.50 -1.57 6.85
C VAL A 44 -0.85 -0.88 5.55
N THR A 45 -0.23 0.26 5.28
CA THR A 45 -0.49 1.04 4.06
C THR A 45 0.09 0.36 2.82
N GLY A 46 1.25 -0.28 2.97
CA GLY A 46 2.04 -0.83 1.88
C GLY A 46 3.12 0.15 1.39
N ASP A 47 3.13 1.40 1.86
CA ASP A 47 4.12 2.41 1.44
C ASP A 47 5.40 2.29 2.29
N ILE A 48 6.56 2.22 1.64
CA ILE A 48 7.87 2.28 2.27
C ILE A 48 8.36 3.72 2.18
N LEU A 49 8.61 4.33 3.33
CA LEU A 49 9.10 5.70 3.44
C LEU A 49 10.50 5.72 4.04
N VAL A 50 11.24 6.78 3.78
CA VAL A 50 12.47 7.13 4.50
C VAL A 50 12.32 8.50 5.12
N GLN A 51 12.80 8.65 6.35
CA GLN A 51 12.83 9.93 7.06
C GLN A 51 14.25 10.47 7.04
N ASP A 52 14.41 11.77 6.77
CA ASP A 52 15.70 12.47 6.88
C ASP A 52 15.97 12.95 8.32
N GLU A 53 17.13 13.60 8.52
CA GLU A 53 17.54 14.14 9.83
C GLU A 53 16.67 15.31 10.31
N LEU A 54 15.98 15.99 9.39
CA LEU A 54 15.06 17.11 9.68
C LEU A 54 13.63 16.63 9.96
N GLY A 55 13.36 15.34 9.80
CA GLY A 55 12.09 14.71 10.08
C GLY A 55 11.12 14.66 8.89
N TYR A 56 11.55 15.07 7.68
CA TYR A 56 10.74 14.97 6.47
C TYR A 56 10.67 13.53 5.97
N PHE A 57 9.50 13.15 5.47
CA PHE A 57 9.25 11.82 4.91
C PHE A 57 9.30 11.85 3.39
N TYR A 58 10.05 10.92 2.83
CA TYR A 58 10.19 10.70 1.40
C TYR A 58 9.67 9.32 1.04
N PHE A 59 8.84 9.26 0.00
CA PHE A 59 8.40 8.00 -0.57
C PHE A 59 9.58 7.27 -1.19
N LYS A 60 9.76 5.99 -0.83
CA LYS A 60 10.84 5.15 -1.37
C LYS A 60 10.31 4.04 -2.25
N ASP A 61 9.27 3.33 -1.82
CA ASP A 61 8.72 2.21 -2.58
C ASP A 61 7.31 1.84 -2.07
N ARG A 62 6.66 0.86 -2.72
CA ARG A 62 5.43 0.22 -2.24
C ARG A 62 5.53 -1.30 -2.33
N THR A 63 5.08 -1.99 -1.29
CA THR A 63 4.95 -3.45 -1.31
C THR A 63 3.71 -3.88 -2.11
N GLY A 64 3.93 -4.55 -3.24
CA GLY A 64 2.91 -5.13 -4.12
C GLY A 64 2.89 -4.51 -5.52
N ASP A 65 2.07 -5.07 -6.41
CA ASP A 65 2.06 -4.73 -7.86
C ASP A 65 1.27 -3.44 -8.19
N THR A 66 1.26 -2.45 -7.30
CA THR A 66 0.56 -1.17 -7.53
C THR A 66 1.55 -0.03 -7.56
N TYR A 67 1.57 0.69 -8.68
CA TYR A 67 2.42 1.85 -8.89
C TYR A 67 1.64 3.13 -8.54
N ARG A 68 2.30 4.16 -7.99
CA ARG A 68 1.63 5.44 -7.70
C ARG A 68 2.14 6.53 -8.61
N TRP A 69 1.27 7.09 -9.44
CA TRP A 69 1.61 8.15 -10.40
C TRP A 69 0.77 9.39 -10.15
N LYS A 70 1.44 10.53 -9.91
CA LYS A 70 0.77 11.82 -9.64
C LYS A 70 -0.30 11.77 -8.55
N GLY A 71 -0.11 10.93 -7.53
CA GLY A 71 -1.03 10.75 -6.40
C GLY A 71 -2.06 9.63 -6.59
N GLU A 72 -2.26 9.16 -7.82
CA GLU A 72 -3.21 8.11 -8.18
C GLU A 72 -2.60 6.72 -8.08
N ASN A 73 -3.43 5.74 -7.70
CA ASN A 73 -3.03 4.33 -7.72
C ASN A 73 -3.22 3.76 -9.14
N VAL A 74 -2.16 3.17 -9.68
CA VAL A 74 -2.12 2.48 -10.96
C VAL A 74 -1.94 0.99 -10.70
N ALA A 75 -2.91 0.18 -11.12
CA ALA A 75 -2.80 -1.27 -11.12
C ALA A 75 -2.04 -1.71 -12.37
N THR A 76 -0.79 -2.17 -12.24
CA THR A 76 0.03 -2.57 -13.40
C THR A 76 -0.63 -3.72 -14.17
N ALA A 77 -1.29 -4.65 -13.47
CA ALA A 77 -2.03 -5.76 -14.08
C ALA A 77 -3.18 -5.30 -15.00
N GLU A 78 -3.88 -4.20 -14.66
CA GLU A 78 -4.93 -3.66 -15.55
C GLU A 78 -4.31 -3.07 -16.82
N VAL A 79 -3.19 -2.35 -16.67
CA VAL A 79 -2.46 -1.80 -17.82
C VAL A 79 -1.90 -2.92 -18.69
N GLU A 80 -1.33 -3.98 -18.10
CA GLU A 80 -0.89 -5.19 -18.81
C GLU A 80 -2.02 -5.81 -19.62
N GLY A 81 -3.21 -5.96 -19.03
CA GLY A 81 -4.38 -6.51 -19.72
C GLY A 81 -4.78 -5.71 -20.96
N VAL A 82 -4.78 -4.38 -20.86
CA VAL A 82 -5.08 -3.49 -22.00
C VAL A 82 -4.00 -3.60 -23.09
N VAL A 83 -2.72 -3.55 -22.71
CA VAL A 83 -1.62 -3.61 -23.67
C VAL A 83 -1.55 -4.98 -24.34
N SER A 84 -1.75 -6.08 -23.60
CA SER A 84 -1.80 -7.44 -24.14
C SER A 84 -2.90 -7.57 -25.18
N ASN A 85 -4.10 -7.02 -24.93
CA ASN A 85 -5.20 -7.02 -25.89
C ASN A 85 -4.83 -6.32 -27.21
N VAL A 86 -4.21 -5.13 -27.14
CA VAL A 86 -3.75 -4.39 -28.33
C VAL A 86 -2.60 -5.12 -29.05
N ALA A 87 -1.78 -5.86 -28.31
CA ALA A 87 -0.66 -6.63 -28.84
C ALA A 87 -1.06 -8.02 -29.40
N GLY A 88 -2.36 -8.32 -29.53
CA GLY A 88 -2.86 -9.61 -30.02
C GLY A 88 -2.66 -10.75 -29.01
N HIS A 89 -2.92 -10.48 -27.74
CA HIS A 89 -2.77 -11.42 -26.61
C HIS A 89 -1.35 -11.96 -26.42
N ARG A 90 -0.34 -11.14 -26.74
CA ARG A 90 1.04 -11.47 -26.40
C ARG A 90 1.30 -11.23 -24.91
N ASP A 91 2.21 -12.02 -24.35
CA ASP A 91 2.71 -11.81 -23.00
C ASP A 91 3.28 -10.41 -22.89
N THR A 92 2.85 -9.68 -21.86
CA THR A 92 3.17 -8.27 -21.64
C THR A 92 3.51 -8.08 -20.17
N THR A 93 4.50 -7.23 -19.90
CA THR A 93 4.87 -6.83 -18.53
C THR A 93 4.89 -5.32 -18.44
N VAL A 94 4.26 -4.76 -17.41
CA VAL A 94 4.24 -3.33 -17.10
C VAL A 94 4.86 -3.11 -15.73
N TYR A 95 5.85 -2.22 -15.69
CA TYR A 95 6.47 -1.76 -14.46
C TYR A 95 6.56 -0.24 -14.47
N GLY A 96 6.44 0.36 -13.29
CA GLY A 96 6.66 1.80 -13.13
C GLY A 96 8.14 2.13 -13.21
N VAL A 97 8.49 3.21 -13.92
CA VAL A 97 9.86 3.75 -13.98
C VAL A 97 9.84 5.16 -13.39
N GLN A 98 10.86 5.48 -12.60
CA GLN A 98 11.08 6.82 -12.04
C GLN A 98 12.25 7.50 -12.74
#